data_AF-A0A2S6DDC2-F1
#
_entry.id   AF-A0A2S6DDC2-F1
#
_cell.length_a   1.000
_cell.length_b   1.000
_cell.length_c   1.000
_cell.angle_alpha   90.00
_cell.angle_beta   90.00
_cell.angle_gamma   90.00
#
_symmetry.space_group_name_H-M   'P 1'
#
loop_
_entity.id
_entity.type
_entity.pdbx_description
1 polymer ?
#
loop_
_entity_poly.entity_id
_entity_poly.type
_entity_poly.pdbx_seq_one_letter_code
_entity_poly.pdbx_strand_id
1 'polypeptide(L)'
;MILSKVTNKFVLFQKIPLLIKRHVYSINVKAFSLIEMLVAMMVISITLLIVPDLIRLSKTFLIESRELTTVDFEFFSRDILEDFKGVDRNDIEIRQQRIILHKGEEMIEYKLINNKIIKVVNDRGNITLINNVTAFTANIYYKSIIKITITVKVGTNLQTKTIYV
;
A
#
# COMPACT_ATOMS: atom_id res chain seq x y z
N MET A 1 -81.71 -18.66 -30.21
CA MET A 1 -80.43 -18.14 -30.76
C MET A 1 -79.44 -17.64 -29.69
N ILE A 2 -79.81 -17.51 -28.41
CA ILE A 2 -78.93 -16.97 -27.35
C ILE A 2 -78.05 -18.05 -26.71
N LEU A 3 -78.56 -19.29 -26.57
CA LEU A 3 -77.87 -20.38 -25.88
C LEU A 3 -76.58 -20.85 -26.59
N SER A 4 -76.53 -20.82 -27.93
CA SER A 4 -75.34 -21.24 -28.69
C SER A 4 -74.19 -20.22 -28.62
N LYS A 5 -74.50 -18.92 -28.47
CA LYS A 5 -73.49 -17.86 -28.28
C LYS A 5 -72.82 -17.95 -26.91
N VAL A 6 -73.57 -18.32 -25.87
CA VAL A 6 -73.04 -18.48 -24.51
C VAL A 6 -72.12 -19.71 -24.42
N THR A 7 -72.53 -20.84 -25.00
CA THR A 7 -71.70 -22.06 -25.03
C THR A 7 -70.40 -21.84 -25.80
N ASN A 8 -70.42 -21.15 -26.94
CA ASN A 8 -69.21 -20.88 -27.71
C ASN A 8 -68.22 -19.97 -26.96
N LYS A 9 -68.72 -18.98 -26.21
CA LYS A 9 -67.90 -18.09 -25.37
C LYS A 9 -67.25 -18.84 -24.21
N PHE A 10 -67.99 -19.75 -23.55
CA PHE A 10 -67.45 -20.61 -22.49
C PHE A 10 -66.37 -21.57 -23.00
N VAL A 11 -66.57 -22.19 -24.17
CA VAL A 11 -65.58 -23.07 -24.80
C VAL A 11 -64.30 -22.31 -25.17
N LEU A 12 -64.43 -21.06 -25.66
CA LEU A 12 -63.28 -20.20 -25.95
C LEU A 12 -62.51 -19.83 -24.67
N PHE A 13 -63.22 -19.46 -23.60
CA PHE A 13 -62.62 -19.15 -22.29
C PHE A 13 -61.87 -20.34 -21.69
N GLN A 14 -62.34 -21.57 -21.94
CA GLN A 14 -61.66 -22.78 -21.48
C GLN A 14 -60.44 -23.15 -22.36
N LYS A 15 -60.46 -22.81 -23.66
CA LYS A 15 -59.37 -23.10 -24.61
C LYS A 15 -58.20 -22.12 -24.51
N ILE A 16 -58.44 -20.85 -24.20
CA ILE A 16 -57.37 -19.83 -24.04
C ILE A 16 -56.29 -20.25 -23.02
N PRO A 17 -56.60 -20.66 -21.77
CA PRO A 17 -55.59 -21.08 -20.81
C PRO A 17 -54.86 -22.36 -21.24
N LEU A 18 -55.52 -23.26 -21.97
CA LEU A 18 -54.89 -24.45 -22.55
C LEU A 18 -53.88 -24.09 -23.65
N LEU A 19 -54.20 -23.10 -24.48
CA LEU A 19 -53.29 -22.60 -25.54
C LEU A 19 -52.07 -21.88 -24.94
N ILE A 20 -52.27 -21.07 -23.89
CA ILE A 20 -51.17 -20.41 -23.16
C ILE A 20 -50.27 -21.47 -22.52
N LYS A 21 -50.84 -22.47 -21.86
CA LYS A 21 -50.08 -23.59 -21.27
C LYS A 21 -49.25 -24.30 -22.34
N ARG A 22 -49.83 -24.64 -23.49
CA ARG A 22 -49.12 -25.27 -24.61
C ARG A 22 -48.00 -24.39 -25.17
N HIS A 23 -48.20 -23.08 -25.21
CA HIS A 23 -47.18 -22.14 -25.67
C HIS A 23 -46.00 -22.07 -24.70
N VAL A 24 -46.24 -22.00 -23.39
CA VAL A 24 -45.19 -22.01 -22.35
C VAL A 24 -44.36 -23.29 -22.39
N TYR A 25 -44.99 -24.46 -22.60
CA TYR A 25 -44.26 -25.73 -22.77
C TYR A 25 -43.51 -25.86 -24.10
N SER A 26 -43.80 -25.01 -25.10
CA SER A 26 -43.09 -25.01 -26.39
C SER A 26 -41.82 -24.17 -26.39
N ILE A 27 -41.62 -23.33 -25.37
CA ILE A 27 -40.42 -22.51 -25.23
C ILE A 27 -39.33 -23.37 -24.58
N ASN A 28 -38.52 -24.02 -25.42
CA ASN A 28 -37.38 -24.82 -24.99
C ASN A 28 -36.17 -23.91 -24.70
N VAL A 29 -36.25 -23.10 -23.64
CA VAL A 29 -35.09 -22.33 -23.17
C VAL A 29 -34.18 -23.28 -22.39
N LYS A 30 -32.89 -23.37 -22.76
CA LYS A 30 -31.88 -23.98 -21.90
C LYS A 30 -31.75 -23.13 -20.64
N ALA A 31 -32.52 -23.47 -19.61
CA ALA A 31 -32.44 -22.85 -18.30
C ALA A 31 -31.29 -23.49 -17.51
N PHE A 32 -30.57 -22.67 -16.75
CA PHE A 32 -29.59 -23.17 -15.80
C PHE A 32 -30.29 -23.97 -14.71
N SER A 33 -29.67 -25.05 -14.28
CA SER A 33 -30.09 -25.77 -13.09
C SER A 33 -29.94 -24.87 -11.85
N LEU A 34 -30.75 -25.14 -10.83
CA LEU A 34 -30.67 -24.44 -9.55
C LEU A 34 -29.24 -24.49 -8.96
N ILE A 35 -28.54 -25.61 -9.14
CA ILE A 35 -27.17 -25.81 -8.63
C ILE A 35 -26.20 -24.88 -9.37
N GLU A 36 -26.29 -24.78 -10.70
CA GLU A 36 -25.44 -23.87 -11.48
C GLU A 36 -25.67 -22.42 -11.07
N MET A 37 -26.92 -22.04 -10.80
CA MET A 37 -27.25 -20.68 -10.32
C MET A 37 -26.67 -20.40 -8.92
N LEU A 38 -26.73 -21.37 -8.01
CA LEU A 38 -26.15 -21.25 -6.66
C LEU A 38 -24.62 -21.12 -6.71
N VAL A 39 -23.96 -21.91 -7.56
CA VAL A 39 -22.51 -21.82 -7.75
C VAL A 39 -22.13 -20.47 -8.35
N ALA A 40 -22.86 -19.98 -9.35
CA ALA A 40 -22.63 -18.66 -9.93
C ALA A 40 -22.79 -17.54 -8.88
N MET A 41 -23.84 -17.60 -8.06
CA MET A 41 -24.03 -16.62 -6.97
C MET A 41 -22.90 -16.66 -5.95
N MET A 42 -22.40 -17.85 -5.59
CA MET A 42 -21.28 -18.00 -4.67
C MET A 42 -20.01 -17.31 -5.21
N VAL A 43 -19.66 -17.56 -6.48
CA VAL A 43 -18.48 -16.94 -7.12
C VAL A 43 -18.62 -15.42 -7.21
N ILE A 44 -19.80 -14.92 -7.60
CA ILE A 44 -20.07 -13.48 -7.68
C ILE A 44 -19.95 -12.83 -6.30
N SER A 45 -20.47 -13.47 -5.26
CA SER A 45 -20.45 -12.94 -3.88
C SER A 45 -19.02 -12.86 -3.34
N ILE A 46 -18.20 -13.89 -3.56
CA ILE A 46 -16.78 -13.88 -3.19
C ILE A 46 -16.04 -12.77 -3.95
N THR A 47 -16.31 -12.61 -5.24
CA THR A 47 -15.68 -11.57 -6.06
C THR A 47 -16.04 -10.17 -5.54
N LEU A 48 -17.32 -9.91 -5.26
CA LEU A 48 -17.77 -8.62 -4.74
C LEU A 48 -17.24 -8.33 -3.33
N LEU A 49 -16.97 -9.35 -2.52
CA LEU A 49 -16.36 -9.19 -1.20
C LEU A 49 -14.88 -8.78 -1.30
N ILE A 50 -14.12 -9.39 -2.21
CA ILE A 50 -12.66 -9.20 -2.29
C ILE A 50 -12.29 -7.90 -3.04
N VAL A 51 -13.06 -7.51 -4.06
CA VAL A 51 -12.73 -6.37 -4.93
C VAL A 51 -12.53 -5.05 -4.18
N PRO A 52 -13.40 -4.62 -3.24
CA PRO A 52 -13.20 -3.36 -2.51
C PRO A 52 -11.90 -3.33 -1.71
N ASP A 53 -11.54 -4.45 -1.06
CA ASP A 53 -10.32 -4.54 -0.28
C ASP A 53 -9.08 -4.51 -1.17
N LEU A 54 -9.10 -5.16 -2.33
CA LEU A 54 -8.02 -5.07 -3.32
C LEU A 54 -7.82 -3.64 -3.83
N ILE A 55 -8.91 -2.89 -4.07
CA ILE A 55 -8.83 -1.48 -4.47
C ILE A 55 -8.21 -0.64 -3.35
N ARG A 56 -8.60 -0.87 -2.09
CA ARG A 56 -8.04 -0.14 -0.93
C ARG A 56 -6.54 -0.40 -0.80
N LEU A 57 -6.12 -1.67 -0.84
CA LEU A 57 -4.71 -2.06 -0.75
C LEU A 57 -3.89 -1.46 -1.89
N SER A 58 -4.40 -1.53 -3.12
CA SER A 58 -3.70 -0.96 -4.30
C SER A 58 -3.48 0.55 -4.16
N LYS A 59 -4.45 1.29 -3.61
CA LYS A 59 -4.30 2.71 -3.33
C LYS A 59 -3.24 2.97 -2.26
N THR A 60 -3.22 2.18 -1.18
CA THR A 60 -2.19 2.29 -0.13
C THR A 60 -0.80 2.03 -0.69
N PHE A 61 -0.61 0.94 -1.44
CA PHE A 61 0.69 0.63 -2.07
C PHE A 61 1.12 1.70 -3.09
N LEU A 62 0.17 2.29 -3.84
CA LEU A 62 0.50 3.39 -4.74
C LEU A 62 0.98 4.64 -3.99
N ILE A 63 0.41 4.93 -2.82
CA ILE A 63 0.85 6.05 -1.97
C ILE A 63 2.25 5.76 -1.42
N GLU A 64 2.44 4.57 -0.83
CA GLU A 64 3.73 4.18 -0.24
C GLU A 64 4.86 4.06 -1.27
N SER A 65 4.58 3.53 -2.46
CA SER A 65 5.58 3.45 -3.55
C SER A 65 6.00 4.83 -4.09
N ARG A 66 5.13 5.84 -3.98
CA ARG A 66 5.46 7.24 -4.32
C ARG A 66 6.27 7.92 -3.23
N GLU A 67 6.20 7.40 -1.99
CA GLU A 67 7.00 7.86 -0.87
C GLU A 67 8.41 7.26 -0.96
N LEU A 68 9.18 7.68 -1.98
CA LEU A 68 10.60 7.34 -2.17
C LEU A 68 11.45 7.58 -0.90
N THR A 69 11.02 8.53 -0.07
CA THR A 69 11.61 8.85 1.23
C THR A 69 11.59 7.68 2.23
N THR A 70 10.68 6.72 2.11
CA THR A 70 10.65 5.56 3.02
C THR A 70 11.75 4.56 2.67
N VAL A 71 12.00 4.34 1.38
CA VAL A 71 13.08 3.45 0.91
C VAL A 71 14.45 4.08 1.19
N ASP A 72 14.64 5.35 0.84
CA ASP A 72 15.88 6.10 1.12
C ASP A 72 16.19 6.10 2.63
N PHE A 73 15.16 6.27 3.47
CA PHE A 73 15.32 6.23 4.92
C PHE A 73 15.69 4.84 5.45
N GLU A 74 15.13 3.77 4.88
CA GLU A 74 15.48 2.40 5.29
C GLU A 74 16.94 2.08 4.93
N PHE A 75 17.39 2.44 3.73
CA PHE A 75 18.79 2.28 3.33
C PHE A 75 19.73 3.08 4.23
N PHE A 76 19.39 4.35 4.51
CA PHE A 76 20.14 5.17 5.45
C PHE A 76 20.20 4.51 6.84
N SER A 77 19.06 4.03 7.35
CA SER A 77 18.97 3.44 8.69
C SER A 77 19.82 2.19 8.81
N ARG A 78 19.78 1.33 7.78
CA ARG A 78 20.62 0.13 7.73
C ARG A 78 22.11 0.47 7.66
N ASP A 79 22.49 1.38 6.77
CA ASP A 79 23.88 1.78 6.56
C ASP A 79 24.49 2.39 7.84
N ILE A 80 23.76 3.31 8.48
CA ILE A 80 24.25 3.94 9.72
C ILE A 80 24.29 2.96 10.90
N LEU A 81 23.33 2.03 11.02
CA LEU A 81 23.38 0.98 12.04
C LEU A 81 24.60 0.07 11.86
N GLU A 82 24.95 -0.25 10.62
CA GLU A 82 26.12 -1.08 10.30
C GLU A 82 27.44 -0.35 10.61
N ASP A 83 27.52 0.95 10.31
CA ASP A 83 28.71 1.75 10.57
C ASP A 83 28.95 1.98 12.07
N PHE A 84 27.89 2.18 12.84
CA PHE A 84 27.98 2.32 14.31
C PHE A 84 28.34 1.01 15.01
N LYS A 85 28.16 -0.13 14.34
CA LYS A 85 28.43 -1.45 14.94
C LYS A 85 29.92 -1.63 15.22
N GLY A 86 30.25 -1.74 16.50
CA GLY A 86 31.62 -1.96 16.97
C GLY A 86 32.47 -0.68 17.01
N VAL A 87 31.85 0.50 16.89
CA VAL A 87 32.50 1.78 17.16
C VAL A 87 32.30 2.13 18.63
N ASP A 88 33.39 2.46 19.32
CA ASP A 88 33.32 2.90 20.70
C ASP A 88 32.79 4.33 20.80
N ARG A 89 32.11 4.65 21.90
CA ARG A 89 31.47 5.97 22.09
C ARG A 89 32.45 7.14 21.98
N ASN A 90 33.68 6.96 22.43
CA ASN A 90 34.69 8.02 22.42
C ASN A 90 35.10 8.41 20.99
N ASP A 91 34.83 7.52 20.04
CA ASP A 91 35.14 7.67 18.63
C ASP A 91 33.95 8.22 17.83
N ILE A 92 32.87 8.64 18.51
CA ILE A 92 31.69 9.25 17.90
C ILE A 92 31.65 10.73 18.26
N GLU A 93 31.73 11.58 17.25
CA GLU A 93 31.57 13.03 17.40
C GLU A 93 30.26 13.49 16.78
N ILE A 94 29.39 14.10 17.60
CA ILE A 94 28.14 14.69 17.15
C ILE A 94 28.29 16.20 17.12
N ARG A 95 28.09 16.80 15.95
CA ARG A 95 28.06 18.26 15.74
C ARG A 95 26.70 18.69 15.20
N GLN A 96 26.48 19.99 15.07
CA GLN A 96 25.26 20.50 14.43
C GLN A 96 25.14 19.94 13.00
N GLN A 97 24.07 19.17 12.77
CA GLN A 97 23.75 18.56 11.47
C GLN A 97 24.84 17.64 10.90
N ARG A 98 25.72 17.12 11.75
CA ARG A 98 26.80 16.21 11.35
C ARG A 98 27.08 15.15 12.41
N ILE A 99 27.43 13.96 11.96
CA ILE A 99 27.88 12.86 12.80
C ILE A 99 29.17 12.32 12.20
N ILE A 100 30.21 12.19 13.00
CA ILE A 100 31.52 11.67 12.61
C ILE A 100 31.78 10.43 13.44
N LEU A 101 32.22 9.36 12.77
CA LEU A 101 32.60 8.09 13.36
C LEU A 101 34.07 7.82 13.03
N HIS A 102 34.87 7.52 14.04
CA HIS A 102 36.25 7.06 13.87
C HIS A 102 36.29 5.54 14.09
N LYS A 103 36.57 4.79 13.03
CA LYS A 103 36.62 3.32 13.06
C LYS A 103 38.04 2.87 12.72
N GLY A 104 38.89 2.86 13.75
CA GLY A 104 40.33 2.62 13.56
C GLY A 104 40.96 3.72 12.71
N GLU A 105 41.39 3.39 11.49
CA GLU A 105 41.96 4.36 10.53
C GLU A 105 40.92 5.03 9.63
N GLU A 106 39.68 4.52 9.62
CA GLU A 106 38.61 5.07 8.79
C GLU A 106 37.85 6.17 9.53
N MET A 107 37.57 7.28 8.86
CA MET A 107 36.69 8.35 9.31
C MET A 107 35.45 8.39 8.43
N ILE A 108 34.29 8.19 9.02
CA ILE A 108 33.00 8.21 8.32
C ILE A 108 32.22 9.43 8.80
N GLU A 109 31.85 10.32 7.87
CA GLU A 109 31.08 11.53 8.16
C GLU A 109 29.71 11.47 7.47
N TYR A 110 28.66 11.61 8.27
CA TYR A 110 27.30 11.88 7.82
C TYR A 110 27.00 13.37 8.01
N LYS A 111 26.62 14.08 6.94
CA LYS A 111 26.32 15.52 7.01
C LYS A 111 25.15 15.94 6.15
N LEU A 112 24.43 16.96 6.61
CA LEU A 112 23.41 17.65 5.83
C LEU A 112 24.06 18.74 4.97
N ILE A 113 24.00 18.60 3.65
CA ILE A 113 24.45 19.61 2.68
C ILE A 113 23.44 19.70 1.55
N ASN A 114 23.06 20.93 1.14
CA ASN A 114 22.16 21.19 0.01
C ASN A 114 20.85 20.37 0.07
N ASN A 115 20.22 20.33 1.25
CA ASN A 115 19.01 19.56 1.50
C ASN A 115 19.14 18.05 1.26
N LYS A 116 20.35 17.51 1.40
CA LYS A 116 20.65 16.08 1.28
C LYS A 116 21.49 15.61 2.45
N ILE A 117 21.20 14.42 2.95
CA ILE A 117 22.14 13.73 3.83
C ILE A 117 23.13 13.00 2.94
N ILE A 118 24.40 13.30 3.12
CA ILE A 118 25.50 12.65 2.41
C ILE A 118 26.41 11.93 3.41
N LYS A 119 26.95 10.80 2.97
CA LYS A 119 28.02 10.06 3.65
C LYS A 119 29.32 10.25 2.90
N VAL A 120 30.39 10.45 3.66
CA VAL A 120 31.76 10.59 3.18
C VAL A 120 32.64 9.65 4.00
N VAL A 121 33.55 8.94 3.34
CA VAL A 121 34.52 8.05 3.99
C VAL A 121 35.92 8.55 3.67
N ASN A 122 36.73 8.83 4.69
CA ASN A 122 38.10 9.33 4.57
C ASN A 122 38.21 10.58 3.67
N ASP A 123 37.23 11.48 3.76
CA ASP A 123 37.12 12.70 2.92
C ASP A 123 37.10 12.44 1.40
N ARG A 124 36.84 11.20 0.97
CA ARG A 124 36.84 10.79 -0.44
C ARG A 124 35.46 10.36 -0.90
N GLY A 125 34.99 11.02 -1.96
CA GLY A 125 33.69 10.72 -2.57
C GLY A 125 32.51 11.14 -1.70
N ASN A 126 31.35 11.26 -2.32
CA ASN A 126 30.10 11.61 -1.63
C ASN A 126 29.02 10.61 -2.04
N ILE A 127 28.44 9.91 -1.07
CA ILE A 127 27.29 9.04 -1.29
C ILE A 127 26.06 9.80 -0.79
N THR A 128 25.10 10.08 -1.68
CA THR A 128 23.83 10.68 -1.27
C THR A 128 22.92 9.59 -0.72
N LEU A 129 22.47 9.74 0.53
CA LEU A 129 21.63 8.75 1.21
C LEU A 129 20.16 9.15 1.22
N ILE A 130 19.85 10.42 1.51
CA ILE A 130 18.47 10.92 1.54
C ILE A 130 18.41 12.28 0.87
N ASN A 131 17.39 12.48 0.02
CA ASN A 131 17.10 13.77 -0.61
C ASN A 131 15.98 14.54 0.11
N ASN A 132 15.86 15.84 -0.18
CA ASN A 132 14.81 16.74 0.34
C ASN A 132 14.76 16.81 1.88
N VAL A 133 15.92 16.70 2.53
CA VAL A 133 16.06 16.81 3.98
C VAL A 133 16.04 18.28 4.38
N THR A 134 15.20 18.64 5.34
CA THR A 134 15.11 19.99 5.89
C THR A 134 15.82 20.11 7.23
N ALA A 135 15.87 19.03 8.02
CA ALA A 135 16.56 19.00 9.29
C ALA A 135 17.19 17.63 9.55
N PHE A 136 18.38 17.65 10.15
CA PHE A 136 19.12 16.47 10.60
C PHE A 136 19.72 16.78 11.96
N THR A 137 19.30 16.06 12.99
CA THR A 137 19.76 16.27 14.36
C THR A 137 20.09 14.94 15.00
N ALA A 138 21.22 14.87 15.68
CA ALA A 138 21.61 13.73 16.48
C ALA A 138 21.87 14.20 17.91
N ASN A 139 21.38 13.43 18.88
CA ASN A 139 21.56 13.72 20.29
C ASN A 139 21.81 12.42 21.05
N ILE A 140 22.65 12.48 22.08
CA ILE A 140 22.80 11.36 23.00
C ILE A 140 21.49 11.23 23.80
N TYR A 141 20.91 10.04 23.74
CA TYR A 141 19.72 9.62 24.45
C TYR A 141 20.11 8.51 25.43
N TYR A 142 19.57 8.52 26.64
CA TYR A 142 19.76 7.52 27.69
C TYR A 142 21.08 6.69 27.66
N LYS A 143 22.00 7.00 28.59
CA LYS A 143 23.34 6.39 28.70
C LYS A 143 24.21 6.65 27.46
N SER A 144 24.02 5.86 26.40
CA SER A 144 24.91 5.76 25.23
C SER A 144 24.18 5.52 23.91
N ILE A 145 22.84 5.58 23.89
CA ILE A 145 22.06 5.44 22.66
C ILE A 145 22.10 6.79 21.94
N ILE A 146 22.22 6.81 20.62
CA ILE A 146 22.19 8.03 19.84
C ILE A 146 20.84 8.11 19.14
N LYS A 147 20.07 9.15 19.47
CA LYS A 147 18.80 9.44 18.81
C LYS A 147 19.05 10.36 17.64
N ILE A 148 18.77 9.86 16.44
CA ILE A 148 18.90 10.61 15.20
C ILE A 148 17.50 10.94 14.67
N THR A 149 17.23 12.22 14.45
CA THR A 149 15.96 12.73 13.94
C THR A 149 16.19 13.38 12.58
N ILE A 150 15.40 12.98 11.60
CA ILE A 150 15.47 13.46 10.22
C ILE A 150 14.10 14.00 9.84
N THR A 151 14.06 15.22 9.33
CA THR A 151 12.85 15.79 8.73
C THR A 151 13.04 15.93 7.23
N VAL A 152 12.13 15.34 6.46
CA VAL A 152 12.11 15.38 5.00
C VAL A 152 10.86 16.10 4.50
N LYS A 153 11.00 16.81 3.39
CA LYS A 153 9.87 17.44 2.69
C LYS A 153 9.37 16.51 1.58
N VAL A 154 8.13 16.07 1.71
CA VAL A 154 7.42 15.24 0.72
C VAL A 154 6.26 16.05 0.16
N GLY A 155 6.45 16.62 -1.03
CA GLY A 155 5.50 17.57 -1.61
C GLY A 155 5.34 18.82 -0.75
N THR A 156 4.14 19.04 -0.22
CA THR A 156 3.81 20.15 0.71
C THR A 156 3.99 19.78 2.18
N ASN A 157 4.13 18.49 2.49
CA ASN A 157 4.13 18.00 3.86
C ASN A 157 5.57 17.79 4.36
N LEU A 158 5.75 17.99 5.67
CA LEU A 158 6.98 17.63 6.37
C LEU A 158 6.74 16.32 7.11
N GLN A 159 7.63 15.36 6.90
CA GLN A 159 7.63 14.11 7.63
C GLN A 159 8.89 14.04 8.49
N THR A 160 8.72 13.66 9.74
CA THR A 160 9.84 13.47 10.67
C THR A 160 9.94 12.00 11.01
N LYS A 161 11.12 11.42 10.79
CA LYS A 161 11.46 10.05 11.16
C LYS A 161 12.60 10.06 12.17
N THR A 162 12.63 9.06 13.04
CA THR A 162 13.63 8.94 14.11
C THR A 162 14.19 7.53 14.10
N ILE A 163 15.50 7.40 14.27
CA ILE A 163 16.18 6.14 14.55
C ILE A 163 16.99 6.25 15.84
N TYR A 164 17.25 5.07 16.43
CA TYR A 164 18.10 4.91 17.59
C TYR A 164 19.24 3.98 17.21
N VAL A 165 20.46 4.44 17.42
CA VAL A 165 21.71 3.74 17.13
C VAL A 165 22.49 3.51 18.41
#